data_AF-A0A517XZ49-F1
#
_entry.id   AF-A0A517XZ49-F1
#
_cell.length_a   1.000
_cell.length_b   1.000
_cell.length_c   1.000
_cell.angle_alpha   90.00
_cell.angle_beta   90.00
_cell.angle_gamma   90.00
#
_symmetry.space_group_name_H-M   'P 1'
#
loop_
_entity.id
_entity.type
_entity.pdbx_description
1 polymer ?
#
loop_
_entity_poly.entity_id
_entity_poly.type
_entity_poly.pdbx_seq_one_letter_code
_entity_poly.pdbx_strand_id
1 'polypeptide(L)'
;MRFRLALPAAAVAVLFAGPALARLVVAFSPPAQRAVAAQVVVVGTVTSIDKAPVEVSPGRGAPGKVPYKLAVVKVDEALAGATGLTHLKVGFVSVGAPAPQPGRPILPRRGGVELKEGDQYVLFLTRHHEGNFYVMPFSSPPLDPKSENGKTELAEVKRSLAVVAEPTKALTAAKAEDRAFAATMLVAKYRAYPEGGGEPKEEPVAADESRLILKGLAEGDWKLGNRFNSPSPFTAFNQLGLTPQDGWVQPQVRPQPGQPVDFAAVTKEAFVKWLAGPGKDYRVKRLVAGK
;
A
#
# COMPACT_ATOMS: atom_id res chain seq x y z
N MET A 1 13.15 -73.22 40.11
CA MET A 1 12.67 -72.52 38.90
C MET A 1 13.00 -71.03 39.03
N ARG A 2 13.96 -70.52 38.24
CA ARG A 2 14.38 -69.10 38.25
C ARG A 2 13.73 -68.40 37.06
N PHE A 3 12.72 -67.56 37.29
CA PHE A 3 12.14 -66.69 36.26
C PHE A 3 13.02 -65.45 36.09
N ARG A 4 13.59 -65.28 34.90
CA ARG A 4 14.27 -64.04 34.48
C ARG A 4 13.21 -63.10 33.90
N LEU A 5 12.93 -62.00 34.61
CA LEU A 5 12.13 -60.88 34.08
C LEU A 5 13.06 -59.94 33.31
N ALA A 6 12.85 -59.83 32.00
CA ALA A 6 13.48 -58.82 31.15
C ALA A 6 12.54 -57.60 31.06
N LEU A 7 13.04 -56.43 31.47
CA LEU A 7 12.38 -55.13 31.30
C LEU A 7 12.75 -54.54 29.93
N PRO A 8 11.80 -54.12 29.08
CA PRO A 8 12.12 -53.36 27.88
C PRO A 8 12.32 -51.88 28.24
N ALA A 9 13.49 -51.35 27.89
CA ALA A 9 13.80 -49.92 27.97
C ALA A 9 13.08 -49.17 26.83
N ALA A 10 12.04 -48.40 27.16
CA ALA A 10 11.37 -47.50 26.22
C ALA A 10 12.17 -46.20 26.08
N ALA A 11 12.80 -45.99 24.92
CA ALA A 11 13.48 -44.75 24.58
C ALA A 11 12.45 -43.67 24.19
N VAL A 12 12.30 -42.63 24.99
CA VAL A 12 11.49 -41.45 24.70
C VAL A 12 12.29 -40.51 23.80
N ALA A 13 11.96 -40.48 22.51
CA ALA A 13 12.49 -39.48 21.58
C ALA A 13 11.73 -38.16 21.75
N VAL A 14 12.33 -37.20 22.47
CA VAL A 14 11.82 -35.82 22.54
C VAL A 14 12.16 -35.11 21.23
N LEU A 15 11.20 -35.04 20.31
CA LEU A 15 11.27 -34.18 19.13
C LEU A 15 11.14 -32.71 19.59
N PHE A 16 12.28 -32.02 19.70
CA PHE A 16 12.28 -30.56 19.83
C PHE A 16 11.81 -29.95 18.51
N ALA A 17 10.52 -29.66 18.40
CA ALA A 17 9.98 -28.76 17.39
C ALA A 17 10.52 -27.35 17.69
N GLY A 18 11.62 -26.97 17.03
CA GLY A 18 12.10 -25.60 17.06
C GLY A 18 11.02 -24.64 16.53
N PRO A 19 10.91 -23.41 17.06
CA PRO A 19 9.94 -22.46 16.58
C PRO A 19 10.19 -22.16 15.10
N ALA A 20 9.22 -22.49 14.25
CA ALA A 20 9.20 -22.00 12.88
C ALA A 20 9.12 -20.48 12.92
N LEU A 21 10.24 -19.81 12.64
CA LEU A 21 10.28 -18.36 12.48
C LEU A 21 9.45 -18.01 11.24
N ALA A 22 8.18 -17.68 11.47
CA ALA A 22 7.30 -17.15 10.44
C ALA A 22 7.91 -15.86 9.89
N ARG A 23 8.43 -15.93 8.67
CA ARG A 23 9.10 -14.83 8.00
C ARG A 23 8.04 -13.79 7.61
N LEU A 24 7.96 -12.69 8.33
CA LEU A 24 7.01 -11.61 8.03
C LEU A 24 7.30 -11.04 6.63
N VAL A 25 6.44 -11.37 5.67
CA VAL A 25 6.47 -10.79 4.32
C VAL A 25 5.63 -9.52 4.35
N VAL A 26 6.28 -8.37 4.24
CA VAL A 26 5.56 -7.11 4.01
C VAL A 26 5.05 -7.17 2.59
N ALA A 27 3.73 -7.22 2.42
CA ALA A 27 3.10 -7.16 1.11
C ALA A 27 3.25 -5.75 0.52
N PHE A 28 3.60 -5.66 -0.76
CA PHE A 28 3.56 -4.39 -1.48
C PHE A 28 2.11 -3.93 -1.66
N SER A 29 1.90 -2.62 -1.74
CA SER A 29 0.57 -2.08 -2.02
C SER A 29 0.13 -2.47 -3.44
N PRO A 30 -1.16 -2.75 -3.67
CA PRO A 30 -1.68 -3.02 -5.01
C PRO A 30 -1.41 -1.86 -5.99
N PRO A 31 -1.23 -2.12 -7.30
CA PRO A 31 -1.02 -1.09 -8.33
C PRO A 31 -1.91 0.15 -8.22
N ALA A 32 -3.23 -0.06 -8.09
CA ALA A 32 -4.20 1.03 -8.00
C ALA A 32 -3.99 1.90 -6.76
N GLN A 33 -3.66 1.29 -5.62
CA GLN A 33 -3.37 2.00 -4.38
C GLN A 33 -2.06 2.79 -4.46
N ARG A 34 -1.02 2.21 -5.08
CA ARG A 34 0.25 2.92 -5.34
C ARG A 34 0.03 4.16 -6.22
N ALA A 35 -0.80 4.03 -7.25
CA ALA A 35 -1.10 5.12 -8.17
C ALA A 35 -1.74 6.33 -7.47
N VAL A 36 -2.74 6.10 -6.61
CA VAL A 36 -3.46 7.20 -5.95
C VAL A 36 -2.67 7.85 -4.82
N ALA A 37 -1.68 7.15 -4.25
CA ALA A 37 -0.77 7.67 -3.23
C ALA A 37 0.42 8.45 -3.83
N ALA A 38 0.82 8.15 -5.07
CA ALA A 38 1.94 8.79 -5.73
C ALA A 38 1.66 10.26 -6.09
N GLN A 39 2.71 11.09 -6.10
CA GLN A 39 2.62 12.48 -6.57
C GLN A 39 2.68 12.55 -8.09
N VAL A 40 3.48 11.68 -8.70
CA VAL A 40 3.67 11.58 -10.15
C VAL A 40 3.51 10.12 -10.56
N VAL A 41 2.73 9.88 -11.61
CA VAL A 41 2.58 8.56 -12.22
C VAL A 41 2.81 8.69 -13.73
N VAL A 42 3.72 7.89 -14.26
CA VAL A 42 4.06 7.91 -15.70
C VAL A 42 4.27 6.51 -16.23
N VAL A 43 3.97 6.31 -17.51
CA VAL A 43 4.60 5.26 -18.32
C VAL A 43 5.81 5.89 -18.99
N GLY A 44 6.99 5.30 -18.85
CA GLY A 44 8.19 5.87 -19.42
C GLY A 44 9.30 4.86 -19.63
N THR A 45 10.20 5.22 -20.55
CA THR A 45 11.36 4.43 -20.94
C THR A 45 12.63 5.07 -20.38
N VAL A 46 13.50 4.27 -19.77
CA VAL A 46 14.79 4.73 -19.27
C VAL A 46 15.72 4.99 -20.46
N THR A 47 16.11 6.26 -20.67
CA THR A 47 16.96 6.65 -21.81
C THR A 47 18.44 6.62 -21.47
N SER A 48 18.80 6.94 -20.24
CA SER A 48 20.19 6.94 -19.79
C SER A 48 20.27 6.86 -18.27
N ILE A 49 21.40 6.39 -17.75
CA ILE A 49 21.70 6.43 -16.31
C ILE A 49 22.92 7.33 -16.08
N ASP A 50 22.76 8.35 -15.25
CA ASP A 50 23.84 9.25 -14.87
C ASP A 50 24.96 8.45 -14.19
N LYS A 51 26.20 8.61 -14.68
CA LYS A 51 27.37 7.87 -14.19
C LYS A 51 27.76 8.25 -12.76
N ALA A 52 27.57 9.53 -12.42
CA ALA A 52 27.91 10.06 -11.10
C ALA A 52 26.70 9.95 -10.16
N PRO A 53 26.83 9.30 -9.00
CA PRO A 53 25.74 9.28 -8.02
C PRO A 53 25.56 10.66 -7.38
N VAL A 54 24.35 10.93 -6.93
CA VAL A 54 24.02 12.12 -6.14
C VAL A 54 23.85 11.71 -4.68
N GLU A 55 24.64 12.28 -3.78
CA GLU A 55 24.58 12.03 -2.35
C GLU A 55 23.62 12.99 -1.65
N VAL A 56 22.51 12.44 -1.17
CA VAL A 56 21.49 13.17 -0.39
C VAL A 56 21.05 12.32 0.80
N SER A 57 20.45 12.96 1.81
CA SER A 57 19.84 12.22 2.91
C SER A 57 18.72 11.32 2.37
N PRO A 58 18.54 10.09 2.89
CA PRO A 58 17.49 9.19 2.42
C PRO A 58 16.08 9.58 2.89
N GLY A 59 15.97 10.47 3.89
CA GLY A 59 14.70 10.96 4.42
C GLY A 59 14.89 12.21 5.29
N ARG A 60 13.83 12.97 5.53
CA ARG A 60 13.94 14.18 6.39
C ARG A 60 14.45 13.80 7.78
N GLY A 61 15.53 14.45 8.20
CA GLY A 61 16.17 14.22 9.50
C GLY A 61 16.94 12.91 9.62
N ALA A 62 17.05 12.11 8.55
CA ALA A 62 17.86 10.89 8.59
C ALA A 62 19.36 11.24 8.64
N PRO A 63 20.15 10.58 9.51
CA PRO A 63 21.58 10.83 9.59
C PRO A 63 22.30 10.26 8.35
N GLY A 64 23.32 10.99 7.88
CA GLY A 64 24.17 10.59 6.76
C GLY A 64 23.54 10.84 5.38
N LYS A 65 24.30 10.48 4.35
CA LYS A 65 23.90 10.57 2.95
C LYS A 65 23.97 9.20 2.29
N VAL A 66 23.11 8.98 1.31
CA VAL A 66 23.09 7.77 0.50
C VAL A 66 23.34 8.16 -0.96
N PRO A 67 24.20 7.43 -1.69
CA PRO A 67 24.41 7.67 -3.12
C PRO A 67 23.21 7.16 -3.93
N TYR A 68 22.49 8.07 -4.58
CA TYR A 68 21.44 7.75 -5.56
C TYR A 68 22.01 7.75 -6.98
N LYS A 69 21.77 6.69 -7.74
CA LYS A 69 21.92 6.70 -9.20
C LYS A 69 20.69 7.37 -9.80
N LEU A 70 20.88 8.23 -10.80
CA LEU A 70 19.76 8.91 -11.48
C LEU A 70 19.54 8.30 -12.85
N ALA A 71 18.35 7.74 -13.08
CA ALA A 71 17.87 7.39 -14.41
C ALA A 71 17.16 8.60 -15.03
N VAL A 72 17.49 8.94 -16.26
CA VAL A 72 16.68 9.83 -17.09
C VAL A 72 15.61 8.99 -17.75
N VAL A 73 14.35 9.28 -17.45
CA VAL A 73 13.18 8.58 -17.98
C VAL A 73 12.45 9.49 -18.94
N LYS A 74 12.34 9.09 -20.20
CA LYS A 74 11.45 9.73 -21.16
C LYS A 74 10.00 9.37 -20.82
N VAL A 75 9.15 10.37 -20.73
CA VAL A 75 7.72 10.19 -20.46
C VAL A 75 7.04 9.80 -21.77
N ASP A 76 6.57 8.54 -21.85
CA ASP A 76 5.79 8.04 -22.97
C ASP A 76 4.31 8.40 -22.78
N GLU A 77 3.80 8.28 -21.55
CA GLU A 77 2.44 8.66 -21.16
C GLU A 77 2.45 9.29 -19.76
N ALA A 78 1.96 10.54 -19.63
CA ALA A 78 1.79 11.20 -18.34
C ALA A 78 0.41 10.86 -17.75
N LEU A 79 0.38 10.03 -16.70
CA LEU A 79 -0.87 9.57 -16.08
C LEU A 79 -1.33 10.50 -14.95
N ALA A 80 -0.41 11.01 -14.13
CA ALA A 80 -0.69 12.00 -13.09
C ALA A 80 0.56 12.83 -12.76
N GLY A 81 0.38 14.12 -12.47
CA GLY A 81 1.43 14.99 -11.94
C GLY A 81 2.62 15.33 -12.86
N ALA A 82 2.61 14.83 -14.11
CA ALA A 82 3.69 15.02 -15.09
C ALA A 82 3.24 15.69 -16.40
N THR A 83 2.10 16.39 -16.40
CA THR A 83 1.60 17.08 -17.60
C THR A 83 2.60 18.13 -18.07
N GLY A 84 3.01 18.03 -19.35
CA GLY A 84 4.01 18.92 -19.95
C GLY A 84 5.47 18.52 -19.71
N LEU A 85 5.74 17.47 -18.94
CA LEU A 85 7.10 16.96 -18.72
C LEU A 85 7.45 15.91 -19.77
N THR A 86 8.58 16.09 -20.47
CA THR A 86 9.07 15.14 -21.47
C THR A 86 10.08 14.14 -20.88
N HIS A 87 10.81 14.55 -19.85
CA HIS A 87 11.83 13.74 -19.18
C HIS A 87 11.76 13.96 -17.67
N LEU A 88 12.04 12.90 -16.91
CA LEU A 88 12.13 12.91 -15.46
C LEU A 88 13.47 12.33 -15.02
N LYS A 89 14.06 12.89 -13.95
CA LYS A 89 15.17 12.25 -13.23
C LYS A 89 14.60 11.39 -12.12
N VAL A 90 14.87 10.09 -12.16
CA VAL A 90 14.40 9.11 -11.19
C VAL A 90 15.60 8.53 -10.44
N GLY A 91 15.71 8.85 -9.16
CA GLY A 91 16.73 8.35 -8.26
C GLY A 91 16.40 6.96 -7.74
N PHE A 92 17.38 6.07 -7.78
CA PHE A 92 17.31 4.75 -7.17
C PHE A 92 18.65 4.39 -6.50
N VAL A 93 18.58 3.61 -5.42
CA VAL A 93 19.78 3.14 -4.71
C VAL A 93 20.17 1.79 -5.29
N SER A 94 21.40 1.69 -5.81
CA SER A 94 21.93 0.42 -6.28
C SER A 94 22.02 -0.54 -5.09
N VAL A 95 21.32 -1.66 -5.15
CA VAL A 95 21.46 -2.71 -4.14
C VAL A 95 22.79 -3.40 -4.40
N GLY A 96 23.87 -2.89 -3.80
CA GLY A 96 25.15 -3.62 -3.81
C GLY A 96 24.95 -5.02 -3.24
N ALA A 97 25.76 -5.99 -3.69
CA ALA A 97 25.80 -7.31 -3.09
C ALA A 97 25.98 -7.17 -1.56
N PRO A 98 25.21 -7.89 -0.74
CA PRO A 98 25.35 -7.80 0.70
C PRO A 98 26.79 -8.14 1.08
N ALA A 99 27.47 -7.23 1.78
CA ALA A 99 28.77 -7.55 2.36
C ALA A 99 28.56 -8.71 3.35
N PRO A 100 29.31 -9.83 3.22
CA PRO A 100 29.17 -10.94 4.14
C PRO A 100 29.52 -10.46 5.56
N GLN A 101 28.54 -10.49 6.47
CA GLN A 101 28.78 -10.22 7.88
C GLN A 101 29.01 -11.56 8.61
N PRO A 102 30.15 -11.74 9.32
CA PRO A 102 30.40 -12.94 10.09
C PRO A 102 29.29 -13.19 11.12
N GLY A 103 28.71 -14.40 11.10
CA GLY A 103 27.72 -14.83 12.11
C GLY A 103 26.29 -14.28 11.91
N ARG A 104 26.00 -13.51 10.86
CA ARG A 104 24.64 -13.11 10.52
C ARG A 104 24.16 -13.78 9.23
N PRO A 105 23.00 -14.46 9.24
CA PRO A 105 22.40 -14.96 8.00
C PRO A 105 22.26 -13.81 7.01
N ILE A 106 22.71 -14.01 5.78
CA ILE A 106 22.50 -13.05 4.69
C ILE A 106 21.00 -12.99 4.43
N LEU A 107 20.34 -11.98 4.99
CA LEU A 107 18.97 -11.67 4.63
C LEU A 107 19.01 -10.96 3.27
N PRO A 108 18.36 -11.49 2.22
CA PRO A 108 18.25 -10.80 0.95
C PRO A 108 17.69 -9.40 1.23
N ARG A 109 18.49 -8.39 0.87
CA ARG A 109 18.13 -6.98 1.04
C ARG A 109 16.90 -6.74 0.18
N ARG A 110 15.73 -6.63 0.81
CA ARG A 110 14.48 -6.40 0.08
C ARG A 110 14.58 -5.03 -0.59
N GLY A 111 14.37 -5.01 -1.91
CA GLY A 111 13.65 -3.95 -2.63
C GLY A 111 14.36 -2.64 -2.97
N GLY A 112 15.53 -2.72 -3.61
CA GLY A 112 15.85 -1.69 -4.60
C GLY A 112 15.54 -2.23 -5.99
N VAL A 113 14.73 -1.51 -6.77
CA VAL A 113 14.57 -1.83 -8.19
C VAL A 113 15.73 -1.19 -8.94
N GLU A 114 16.48 -2.01 -9.67
CA GLU A 114 17.51 -1.53 -10.57
C GLU A 114 16.86 -1.18 -11.92
N LEU A 115 16.92 0.10 -12.27
CA LEU A 115 16.47 0.58 -13.57
C LEU A 115 17.57 0.32 -14.60
N LYS A 116 17.19 -0.14 -15.79
CA LYS A 116 18.10 -0.41 -16.91
C LYS A 116 17.73 0.43 -18.12
N GLU A 117 18.74 0.89 -18.86
CA GLU A 117 18.52 1.63 -20.11
C GLU A 117 17.74 0.77 -21.12
N GLY A 118 16.76 1.40 -21.79
CA GLY A 118 15.87 0.75 -22.75
C GLY A 118 14.64 0.06 -22.14
N ASP A 119 14.60 -0.17 -20.83
CA ASP A 119 13.44 -0.76 -20.17
C ASP A 119 12.32 0.29 -19.99
N GLN A 120 11.09 -0.17 -20.18
CA GLN A 120 9.87 0.63 -20.00
C GLN A 120 9.16 0.21 -18.72
N TYR A 121 8.69 1.19 -17.94
CA TYR A 121 8.00 0.94 -16.68
C TYR A 121 6.78 1.85 -16.50
N VAL A 122 5.85 1.40 -15.65
CA VAL A 122 4.90 2.30 -14.97
C VAL A 122 5.51 2.69 -13.63
N LEU A 123 5.83 3.96 -13.46
CA LEU A 123 6.54 4.49 -12.29
C LEU A 123 5.57 5.22 -11.36
N PHE A 124 5.64 4.91 -10.07
CA PHE A 124 4.93 5.60 -8.99
C PHE A 124 5.95 6.44 -8.21
N LEU A 125 5.88 7.74 -8.39
CA LEU A 125 6.98 8.64 -8.04
C LEU A 125 6.55 9.70 -7.02
N THR A 126 7.49 10.01 -6.13
CA THR A 126 7.43 11.14 -5.20
C THR A 126 8.67 11.99 -5.38
N ARG A 127 8.55 13.31 -5.25
CA ARG A 127 9.71 14.19 -5.24
C ARG A 127 10.63 13.88 -4.05
N HIS A 128 11.92 13.81 -4.28
CA HIS A 128 12.90 13.71 -3.21
C HIS A 128 12.90 15.00 -2.37
N HIS A 129 13.11 14.90 -1.05
CA HIS A 129 12.99 16.05 -0.14
C HIS A 129 14.19 17.02 -0.21
N GLU A 130 15.39 16.52 -0.50
CA GLU A 130 16.62 17.33 -0.64
C GLU A 130 17.04 17.48 -2.12
N GLY A 131 16.64 16.54 -2.98
CA GLY A 131 17.17 16.41 -4.33
C GLY A 131 16.19 16.93 -5.39
N ASN A 132 16.71 17.46 -6.51
CA ASN A 132 15.87 17.83 -7.66
C ASN A 132 15.61 16.64 -8.59
N PHE A 133 15.08 15.57 -8.03
CA PHE A 133 14.71 14.33 -8.73
C PHE A 133 13.55 13.64 -8.01
N TYR A 134 12.97 12.64 -8.66
CA TYR A 134 11.91 11.80 -8.10
C TYR A 134 12.49 10.49 -7.60
N VAL A 135 11.85 9.87 -6.61
CA VAL A 135 12.20 8.54 -6.11
C VAL A 135 10.98 7.64 -6.14
N MET A 136 11.23 6.33 -6.24
CA MET A 136 10.21 5.30 -6.06
C MET A 136 10.14 4.94 -4.57
N PRO A 137 9.00 5.12 -3.88
CA PRO A 137 8.82 4.62 -2.54
C PRO A 137 9.06 3.11 -2.49
N PHE A 138 9.67 2.61 -1.42
CA PHE A 138 9.97 1.18 -1.25
C PHE A 138 8.71 0.30 -1.35
N SER A 139 7.59 0.78 -0.82
CA SER A 139 6.28 0.11 -0.86
C SER A 139 5.62 0.13 -2.24
N SER A 140 6.20 0.88 -3.18
CA SER A 140 5.66 1.16 -4.50
C SER A 140 6.66 0.85 -5.61
N PRO A 141 7.05 -0.43 -5.80
CA PRO A 141 7.92 -0.80 -6.91
C PRO A 141 7.26 -0.44 -8.26
N PRO A 142 8.03 -0.26 -9.33
CA PRO A 142 7.47 0.01 -10.64
C PRO A 142 6.77 -1.24 -11.19
N LEU A 143 5.91 -1.05 -12.19
CA LEU A 143 5.32 -2.15 -12.95
C LEU A 143 6.03 -2.31 -14.28
N ASP A 144 6.21 -3.55 -14.70
CA ASP A 144 6.55 -3.87 -16.07
C ASP A 144 5.24 -4.02 -16.88
N PRO A 145 4.92 -3.09 -17.80
CA PRO A 145 3.72 -3.19 -18.62
C PRO A 145 3.71 -4.41 -19.56
N LYS A 146 4.86 -5.06 -19.78
CA LYS A 146 5.02 -6.26 -20.62
C LYS A 146 4.90 -7.56 -19.83
N SER A 147 4.81 -7.50 -18.50
CA SER A 147 4.56 -8.69 -17.67
C SER A 147 3.17 -9.30 -17.97
N GLU A 148 2.96 -10.55 -17.58
CA GLU A 148 1.70 -11.28 -17.80
C GLU A 148 0.46 -10.49 -17.32
N ASN A 149 0.59 -9.80 -16.17
CA ASN A 149 -0.49 -8.98 -15.60
C ASN A 149 -0.37 -7.48 -15.94
N GLY A 150 0.70 -7.04 -16.59
CA GLY A 150 1.05 -5.62 -16.71
C GLY A 150 -0.01 -4.75 -17.38
N LYS A 151 -0.69 -5.27 -18.41
CA LYS A 151 -1.79 -4.56 -19.08
C LYS A 151 -3.01 -4.38 -18.18
N THR A 152 -3.36 -5.41 -17.41
CA THR A 152 -4.49 -5.38 -16.48
C THR A 152 -4.21 -4.42 -15.33
N GLU A 153 -3.00 -4.48 -14.76
CA GLU A 153 -2.58 -3.58 -13.69
C GLU A 153 -2.52 -2.12 -14.18
N LEU A 154 -2.02 -1.86 -15.39
CA LEU A 154 -2.03 -0.52 -15.99
C LEU A 154 -3.45 0.02 -16.20
N ALA A 155 -4.39 -0.82 -16.64
CA ALA A 155 -5.79 -0.43 -16.76
C ALA A 155 -6.40 -0.08 -15.40
N GLU A 156 -6.07 -0.84 -14.35
CA GLU A 156 -6.51 -0.56 -12.98
C GLU A 156 -5.92 0.76 -12.45
N VAL A 157 -4.64 1.03 -12.72
CA VAL A 157 -3.98 2.31 -12.41
C VAL A 157 -4.67 3.47 -13.10
N LYS A 158 -4.98 3.37 -14.40
CA LYS A 158 -5.72 4.43 -15.12
C LYS A 158 -7.10 4.65 -14.53
N ARG A 159 -7.81 3.57 -14.18
CA ARG A 159 -9.13 3.65 -13.55
C ARG A 159 -9.06 4.34 -12.19
N SER A 160 -8.08 4.02 -11.34
CA SER A 160 -7.95 4.64 -10.02
C SER A 160 -7.55 6.12 -10.11
N LEU A 161 -6.68 6.49 -11.05
CA LEU A 161 -6.33 7.90 -11.29
C LEU A 161 -7.52 8.71 -11.82
N ALA A 162 -8.37 8.12 -12.65
CA ALA A 162 -9.60 8.78 -13.11
C ALA A 162 -10.57 9.10 -11.96
N VAL A 163 -10.67 8.22 -10.94
CA VAL A 163 -11.44 8.51 -9.72
C VAL A 163 -10.87 9.75 -9.01
N VAL A 164 -9.55 9.83 -8.88
CA VAL A 164 -8.89 10.93 -8.17
C VAL A 164 -9.01 12.25 -8.93
N ALA A 165 -9.01 12.22 -10.26
CA ALA A 165 -9.20 13.40 -11.09
C ALA A 165 -10.64 13.94 -10.99
N GLU A 166 -11.63 13.05 -10.90
CA GLU A 166 -13.05 13.39 -10.95
C GLU A 166 -13.84 12.72 -9.80
N PRO A 167 -13.54 13.06 -8.53
CA PRO A 167 -14.05 12.32 -7.36
C PRO A 167 -15.58 12.33 -7.28
N THR A 168 -16.22 13.49 -7.48
CA THR A 168 -17.68 13.62 -7.43
C THR A 168 -18.37 12.79 -8.50
N LYS A 169 -17.85 12.81 -9.73
CA LYS A 169 -18.39 12.01 -10.84
C LYS A 169 -18.27 10.51 -10.55
N ALA A 170 -17.13 10.07 -10.03
CA ALA A 170 -16.91 8.67 -9.69
C ALA A 170 -17.79 8.19 -8.52
N LEU A 171 -17.93 9.02 -7.48
CA LEU A 171 -18.75 8.72 -6.30
C LEU A 171 -20.27 8.77 -6.56
N THR A 172 -20.70 9.37 -7.66
CA THR A 172 -22.11 9.43 -8.08
C THR A 172 -22.41 8.52 -9.27
N ALA A 173 -21.48 7.63 -9.63
CA ALA A 173 -21.67 6.65 -10.69
C ALA A 173 -22.94 5.81 -10.46
N ALA A 174 -23.58 5.37 -11.54
CA ALA A 174 -24.86 4.66 -11.48
C ALA A 174 -24.76 3.31 -10.74
N LYS A 175 -23.65 2.58 -10.92
CA LYS A 175 -23.42 1.26 -10.32
C LYS A 175 -22.83 1.39 -8.91
N ALA A 176 -23.34 0.58 -7.97
CA ALA A 176 -22.86 0.57 -6.59
C ALA A 176 -21.39 0.14 -6.50
N GLU A 177 -20.95 -0.79 -7.35
CA GLU A 177 -19.58 -1.29 -7.41
C GLU A 177 -18.60 -0.19 -7.82
N ASP A 178 -19.00 0.68 -8.75
CA ASP A 178 -18.18 1.81 -9.20
C ASP A 178 -18.05 2.86 -8.09
N ARG A 179 -19.13 3.15 -7.37
CA ARG A 179 -19.09 4.07 -6.21
C ARG A 179 -18.25 3.51 -5.06
N ALA A 180 -18.36 2.21 -4.79
CA ALA A 180 -17.56 1.54 -3.77
C ALA A 180 -16.07 1.53 -4.12
N PHE A 181 -15.73 1.27 -5.39
CA PHE A 181 -14.37 1.39 -5.89
C PHE A 181 -13.85 2.83 -5.73
N ALA A 182 -14.65 3.82 -6.14
CA ALA A 182 -14.28 5.22 -6.02
C ALA A 182 -14.01 5.63 -4.56
N ALA A 183 -14.92 5.28 -3.65
CA ALA A 183 -14.76 5.52 -2.22
C ALA A 183 -13.49 4.86 -1.66
N THR A 184 -13.22 3.61 -2.05
CA THR A 184 -12.00 2.88 -1.64
C THR A 184 -10.73 3.60 -2.09
N MET A 185 -10.68 4.07 -3.34
CA MET A 185 -9.54 4.79 -3.90
C MET A 185 -9.33 6.16 -3.23
N LEU A 186 -10.41 6.88 -2.93
CA LEU A 186 -10.31 8.18 -2.27
C LEU A 186 -9.87 8.04 -0.81
N VAL A 187 -10.35 7.03 -0.08
CA VAL A 187 -9.81 6.75 1.27
C VAL A 187 -8.34 6.36 1.19
N ALA A 188 -7.96 5.49 0.25
CA ALA A 188 -6.56 5.12 0.06
C ALA A 188 -5.67 6.34 -0.22
N LYS A 189 -6.14 7.30 -1.02
CA LYS A 189 -5.45 8.57 -1.27
C LYS A 189 -5.37 9.44 -0.01
N TYR A 190 -6.49 9.64 0.67
CA TYR A 190 -6.58 10.51 1.84
C TYR A 190 -5.84 9.96 3.05
N ARG A 191 -5.70 8.64 3.16
CA ARG A 191 -4.98 7.97 4.26
C ARG A 191 -3.58 7.52 3.85
N ALA A 192 -3.12 7.88 2.65
CA ALA A 192 -1.73 7.71 2.26
C ALA A 192 -0.85 8.60 3.14
N TYR A 193 0.15 8.00 3.78
CA TYR A 193 1.10 8.76 4.58
C TYR A 193 1.90 9.70 3.66
N PRO A 194 2.08 10.98 4.03
CA PRO A 194 2.89 11.90 3.25
C PRO A 194 4.31 11.36 3.07
N GLU A 195 4.67 11.09 1.83
CA GLU A 195 6.02 10.63 1.48
C GLU A 195 7.04 11.75 1.81
N GLY A 196 8.11 11.39 2.53
CA GLY A 196 9.13 12.33 3.01
C GLY A 196 9.22 12.46 4.53
N GLY A 197 8.33 11.80 5.29
CA GLY A 197 8.37 11.77 6.75
C GLY A 197 7.76 13.01 7.41
N GLY A 198 7.96 13.12 8.73
CA GLY A 198 7.30 14.11 9.58
C GLY A 198 5.97 13.61 10.13
N GLU A 199 5.45 14.27 11.17
CA GLU A 199 4.16 13.93 11.76
C GLU A 199 3.03 14.39 10.81
N PRO A 200 2.17 13.48 10.33
CA PRO A 200 1.09 13.86 9.44
C PRO A 200 0.04 14.61 10.24
N LYS A 201 -0.53 15.66 9.64
CA LYS A 201 -1.70 16.34 10.20
C LYS A 201 -2.96 15.78 9.56
N GLU A 202 -4.00 15.61 10.36
CA GLU A 202 -5.34 15.26 9.86
C GLU A 202 -6.14 16.52 9.52
N GLU A 203 -6.73 16.56 8.33
CA GLU A 203 -7.67 17.60 7.91
C GLU A 203 -9.00 16.99 7.45
N PRO A 204 -10.14 17.62 7.74
CA PRO A 204 -11.43 17.11 7.27
C PRO A 204 -11.57 17.31 5.75
N VAL A 205 -11.97 16.25 5.05
CA VAL A 205 -12.46 16.30 3.66
C VAL A 205 -13.81 17.03 3.64
N ALA A 206 -14.22 17.63 2.51
CA ALA A 206 -15.50 18.31 2.35
C ALA A 206 -16.69 17.42 2.79
N ALA A 207 -17.76 18.03 3.31
CA ALA A 207 -18.88 17.29 3.92
C ALA A 207 -19.61 16.42 2.89
N ASP A 208 -19.93 17.00 1.74
CA ASP A 208 -20.60 16.31 0.66
C ASP A 208 -19.78 15.15 0.12
N GLU A 209 -18.48 15.36 -0.06
CA GLU A 209 -17.57 14.31 -0.52
C GLU A 209 -17.42 13.20 0.54
N SER A 210 -17.26 13.56 1.82
CA SER A 210 -17.20 12.58 2.93
C SER A 210 -18.44 11.71 2.95
N ARG A 211 -19.63 12.32 2.87
CA ARG A 211 -20.91 11.61 2.83
C ARG A 211 -20.99 10.64 1.66
N LEU A 212 -20.54 11.06 0.47
CA LEU A 212 -20.52 10.20 -0.71
C LEU A 212 -19.51 9.05 -0.59
N ILE A 213 -18.33 9.29 -0.02
CA ILE A 213 -17.33 8.24 0.25
C ILE A 213 -17.91 7.20 1.21
N LEU A 214 -18.46 7.64 2.35
CA LEU A 214 -19.04 6.76 3.35
C LEU A 214 -20.20 5.93 2.78
N LYS A 215 -21.07 6.56 1.97
CA LYS A 215 -22.13 5.85 1.25
C LYS A 215 -21.56 4.79 0.30
N GLY A 216 -20.54 5.12 -0.49
CA GLY A 216 -19.89 4.17 -1.38
C GLY A 216 -19.29 2.97 -0.64
N LEU A 217 -18.65 3.19 0.51
CA LEU A 217 -18.13 2.10 1.35
C LEU A 217 -19.25 1.22 1.92
N ALA A 218 -20.37 1.82 2.31
CA ALA A 218 -21.53 1.10 2.85
C ALA A 218 -22.22 0.23 1.79
N GLU A 219 -22.22 0.65 0.52
CA GLU A 219 -22.81 -0.10 -0.58
C GLU A 219 -21.90 -1.23 -1.07
N GLY A 220 -20.57 -1.08 -0.95
CA GLY A 220 -19.58 -2.02 -1.48
C GLY A 220 -19.62 -3.43 -0.87
N ASP A 221 -19.11 -4.41 -1.61
CA ASP A 221 -18.95 -5.79 -1.11
C ASP A 221 -17.70 -5.91 -0.21
N TRP A 222 -17.92 -6.21 1.06
CA TRP A 222 -16.85 -6.36 2.06
C TRP A 222 -16.24 -7.75 2.06
N LYS A 223 -16.87 -8.74 1.41
CA LYS A 223 -16.36 -10.13 1.34
C LYS A 223 -15.09 -10.23 0.50
N LEU A 224 -14.89 -9.30 -0.42
CA LEU A 224 -13.70 -9.22 -1.28
C LEU A 224 -12.41 -8.85 -0.53
N GLY A 225 -12.52 -8.39 0.73
CA GLY A 225 -11.39 -7.94 1.56
C GLY A 225 -10.42 -9.03 2.03
N ASN A 226 -10.72 -10.31 1.80
CA ASN A 226 -9.81 -11.41 2.15
C ASN A 226 -8.66 -11.62 1.14
N ARG A 227 -8.62 -10.85 0.04
CA ARG A 227 -7.47 -10.87 -0.88
C ARG A 227 -6.47 -9.81 -0.42
N PHE A 228 -5.37 -10.24 0.19
CA PHE A 228 -4.28 -9.39 0.70
C PHE A 228 -3.73 -8.35 -0.31
N ASN A 229 -4.04 -8.49 -1.61
CA ASN A 229 -3.51 -7.66 -2.69
C ASN A 229 -4.60 -6.94 -3.52
N SER A 230 -5.83 -6.81 -3.02
CA SER A 230 -6.87 -6.08 -3.76
C SER A 230 -7.45 -4.95 -2.90
N PRO A 231 -7.60 -3.74 -3.46
CA PRO A 231 -8.33 -2.68 -2.76
C PRO A 231 -9.74 -3.18 -2.43
N SER A 232 -10.16 -3.01 -1.17
CA SER A 232 -11.49 -3.42 -0.73
C SER A 232 -12.14 -2.34 0.14
N PRO A 233 -13.48 -2.22 0.09
CA PRO A 233 -14.21 -1.32 0.98
C PRO A 233 -13.94 -1.61 2.46
N PHE A 234 -13.74 -2.87 2.85
CA PHE A 234 -13.41 -3.24 4.23
C PHE A 234 -12.03 -2.72 4.65
N THR A 235 -11.02 -2.87 3.80
CA THR A 235 -9.68 -2.32 4.06
C THR A 235 -9.73 -0.80 4.16
N ALA A 236 -10.46 -0.12 3.26
CA ALA A 236 -10.65 1.32 3.30
C ALA A 236 -11.42 1.76 4.56
N PHE A 237 -12.46 1.04 4.97
CA PHE A 237 -13.17 1.29 6.22
C PHE A 237 -12.20 1.27 7.42
N ASN A 238 -11.32 0.26 7.50
CA ASN A 238 -10.34 0.18 8.59
C ASN A 238 -9.33 1.35 8.58
N GLN A 239 -9.10 1.99 7.42
CA GLN A 239 -8.24 3.17 7.30
C GLN A 239 -8.91 4.47 7.77
N LEU A 240 -10.24 4.50 7.91
CA LEU A 240 -10.95 5.68 8.45
C LEU A 240 -10.53 5.98 9.90
N GLY A 241 -10.06 4.97 10.63
CA GLY A 241 -9.60 5.14 12.01
C GLY A 241 -10.73 5.56 12.95
N LEU A 242 -11.92 4.97 12.78
CA LEU A 242 -13.06 5.26 13.64
C LEU A 242 -12.78 4.85 15.09
N THR A 243 -13.11 5.75 16.02
CA THR A 243 -12.87 5.62 17.45
C THR A 243 -14.16 5.79 18.25
N PRO A 244 -14.19 5.45 19.55
CA PRO A 244 -15.35 5.72 20.40
C PRO A 244 -15.76 7.20 20.43
N GLN A 245 -14.81 8.13 20.22
CA GLN A 245 -15.07 9.57 20.12
C GLN A 245 -15.93 9.91 18.89
N ASP A 246 -15.89 9.09 17.85
CA ASP A 246 -16.73 9.20 16.66
C ASP A 246 -18.09 8.49 16.84
N GLY A 247 -18.40 8.02 18.06
CA GLY A 247 -19.57 7.20 18.34
C GLY A 247 -19.50 5.79 17.73
N TRP A 248 -18.33 5.37 17.27
CA TRP A 248 -18.11 4.02 16.74
C TRP A 248 -17.90 3.02 17.86
N VAL A 249 -18.66 1.92 17.83
CA VAL A 249 -18.49 0.79 18.74
C VAL A 249 -18.15 -0.44 17.90
N GLN A 250 -16.90 -0.90 18.01
CA GLN A 250 -16.44 -2.06 17.28
C GLN A 250 -17.25 -3.31 17.69
N PRO A 251 -17.86 -4.03 16.74
CA PRO A 251 -18.61 -5.24 17.05
C PRO A 251 -17.72 -6.28 17.74
N GLN A 252 -18.18 -6.76 18.89
CA GLN A 252 -17.54 -7.85 19.62
C GLN A 252 -18.05 -9.18 19.06
N VAL A 253 -17.28 -9.76 18.15
CA VAL A 253 -17.61 -11.07 17.57
C VAL A 253 -16.97 -12.15 18.43
N ARG A 254 -17.80 -12.94 19.14
CA ARG A 254 -17.35 -14.12 19.87
C ARG A 254 -17.54 -15.35 18.97
N PRO A 255 -16.46 -15.98 18.47
CA PRO A 255 -16.59 -17.20 17.68
C PRO A 255 -17.20 -18.30 18.56
N GLN A 256 -18.28 -18.92 18.11
CA GLN A 256 -18.85 -20.11 18.74
C GLN A 256 -18.24 -21.37 18.11
N PRO A 257 -17.95 -22.43 18.87
CA PRO A 257 -17.48 -23.69 18.31
C PRO A 257 -18.42 -24.20 17.20
N GLY A 258 -17.87 -24.46 16.01
CA GLY A 258 -18.62 -24.99 14.87
C GLY A 258 -19.39 -23.96 14.03
N GLN A 259 -19.33 -22.66 14.36
CA GLN A 259 -19.96 -21.61 13.56
C GLN A 259 -18.92 -20.63 12.99
N PRO A 260 -18.68 -20.61 11.67
CA PRO A 260 -17.81 -19.61 11.06
C PRO A 260 -18.49 -18.24 11.18
N VAL A 261 -17.80 -17.25 11.75
CA VAL A 261 -18.34 -15.90 11.82
C VAL A 261 -17.77 -15.04 10.70
N ASP A 262 -18.66 -14.45 9.90
CA ASP A 262 -18.30 -13.44 8.91
C ASP A 262 -18.15 -12.07 9.61
N PHE A 263 -16.94 -11.83 10.13
CA PHE A 263 -16.61 -10.57 10.79
C PHE A 263 -16.84 -9.34 9.90
N ALA A 264 -16.60 -9.47 8.58
CA ALA A 264 -16.78 -8.37 7.64
C ALA A 264 -18.27 -8.02 7.47
N ALA A 265 -19.15 -9.01 7.38
CA ALA A 265 -20.59 -8.79 7.32
C ALA A 265 -21.14 -8.12 8.58
N VAL A 266 -20.77 -8.61 9.77
CA VAL A 266 -21.19 -8.02 11.05
C VAL A 266 -20.70 -6.58 11.19
N THR A 267 -19.45 -6.32 10.79
CA THR A 267 -18.88 -4.96 10.84
C THR A 267 -19.56 -4.03 9.84
N LYS A 268 -19.91 -4.52 8.64
CA LYS A 268 -20.65 -3.74 7.64
C LYS A 268 -22.03 -3.33 8.15
N GLU A 269 -22.76 -4.24 8.77
CA GLU A 269 -24.08 -3.94 9.35
C GLU A 269 -23.98 -2.86 10.43
N ALA A 270 -23.01 -2.99 11.33
CA ALA A 270 -22.74 -1.98 12.35
C ALA A 270 -22.34 -0.63 11.74
N PHE A 271 -21.53 -0.63 10.67
CA PHE A 271 -21.15 0.58 9.95
C PHE A 271 -22.34 1.29 9.31
N VAL A 272 -23.23 0.56 8.63
CA VAL A 272 -24.46 1.11 8.05
C VAL A 272 -25.35 1.73 9.13
N LYS A 273 -25.51 1.04 10.27
CA LYS A 273 -26.28 1.56 11.41
C LYS A 273 -25.65 2.82 12.02
N TRP A 274 -24.32 2.83 12.16
CA TRP A 274 -23.58 3.99 12.65
C TRP A 274 -23.75 5.19 11.72
N LEU A 275 -23.67 5.00 10.40
CA LEU A 275 -23.88 6.06 9.40
C LEU A 275 -25.28 6.67 9.46
N ALA A 276 -26.30 5.89 9.80
CA ALA A 276 -27.67 6.38 9.96
C ALA A 276 -27.87 7.17 11.29
N GLY A 277 -26.92 7.10 12.22
CA GLY A 277 -27.00 7.69 13.55
C GLY A 277 -25.78 8.56 13.86
N PRO A 278 -24.89 8.18 14.80
CA PRO A 278 -23.76 9.01 15.23
C PRO A 278 -22.81 9.43 14.10
N GLY A 279 -22.66 8.60 13.08
CA GLY A 279 -21.75 8.82 11.95
C GLY A 279 -22.29 9.70 10.84
N LYS A 280 -23.54 10.19 10.92
CA LYS A 280 -24.20 10.91 9.81
C LYS A 280 -23.44 12.17 9.36
N ASP A 281 -22.75 12.83 10.30
CA ASP A 281 -21.99 14.07 10.08
C ASP A 281 -20.48 13.83 10.08
N TYR A 282 -20.05 12.55 10.08
CA TYR A 282 -18.63 12.20 10.10
C TYR A 282 -17.92 12.72 8.85
N ARG A 283 -16.73 13.29 9.07
CA ARG A 283 -15.87 13.83 8.01
C ARG A 283 -14.68 12.92 7.84
N VAL A 284 -14.53 12.36 6.63
CA VAL A 284 -13.34 11.58 6.29
C VAL A 284 -12.13 12.48 6.47
N LYS A 285 -11.05 11.94 7.06
CA LYS A 285 -9.84 12.71 7.36
C LYS A 285 -8.77 12.43 6.32
N ARG A 286 -8.23 13.48 5.71
CA ARG A 286 -7.03 13.39 4.87
C ARG A 286 -5.77 13.67 5.68
N LEU A 287 -4.72 12.92 5.41
CA LEU A 287 -3.38 13.16 5.90
C LEU A 287 -2.71 14.20 5.01
N VAL A 288 -2.17 15.24 5.61
CA VAL A 288 -1.33 16.24 4.95
C VAL A 288 0.02 16.29 5.64
N ALA A 289 1.06 16.68 4.91
CA ALA A 289 2.38 16.86 5.50
C ALA A 289 2.31 17.90 6.63
N GLY A 290 2.80 17.52 7.82
CA GLY A 290 3.03 18.46 8.91
C GLY A 290 4.10 19.49 8.53
N LYS A 291 4.14 20.60 9.28
CA LYS A 291 5.21 21.59 9.16
C LYS A 291 6.53 21.04 9.70
#